data_AF-A0A0F2NLZ9-F1
#
_entry.id   AF-A0A0F2NLZ9-F1
#
_cell.length_a   1.000
_cell.length_b   1.000
_cell.length_c   1.000
_cell.angle_alpha   90.00
_cell.angle_beta   90.00
_cell.angle_gamma   90.00
#
_symmetry.space_group_name_H-M   'P 1'
#
loop_
_entity.id
_entity.type
_entity.pdbx_description
1 polymer ?
#
loop_
_entity_poly.entity_id
_entity_poly.type
_entity_poly.pdbx_seq_one_letter_code
_entity_poly.pdbx_strand_id
1 'polypeptide(L)'
;KDGKRMVMVFDEFQDAGQIAGQDIYKQMRSYFQLQRNVSYLFLGSKEGMMQSLFGGKKHAFYRFATVLPIPQIPEDAWASYIAYKFKEKDIEISSDYVLKEIVRLAGGHPQDTMLICSEAFYTLLEAGEKKLSSELVRIAYERAIITLTPVFDEILDEVGKKPLVREILRRLAVGEVIYKEKNNPNDIKRAIDQLIVSAVIEKESRGKYKFIEPMLQEYILRSY
;
A
#
# COMPACT_ATOMS: atom_id res chain seq x y z
N LYS A 1 -21.14 3.61 36.08
CA LYS A 1 -20.62 2.54 35.19
C LYS A 1 -21.80 1.70 34.77
N ASP A 2 -22.17 1.69 33.49
CA ASP A 2 -23.36 0.99 32.96
C ASP A 2 -23.08 -0.47 32.57
N GLY A 3 -21.84 -0.95 32.74
CA GLY A 3 -21.46 -2.36 32.52
C GLY A 3 -21.35 -2.76 31.06
N LYS A 4 -21.49 -1.81 30.12
CA LYS A 4 -21.44 -2.12 28.68
C LYS A 4 -20.02 -2.45 28.23
N ARG A 5 -19.95 -3.30 27.20
CA ARG A 5 -18.72 -3.59 26.47
C ARG A 5 -18.51 -2.52 25.40
N MET A 6 -17.28 -2.04 25.27
CA MET A 6 -16.88 -1.03 24.28
C MET A 6 -15.75 -1.57 23.40
N VAL A 7 -15.76 -1.20 22.13
CA VAL A 7 -14.62 -1.38 21.23
C VAL A 7 -14.07 0.00 20.90
N MET A 8 -12.79 0.23 21.17
CA MET A 8 -12.08 1.45 20.75
C MET A 8 -11.18 1.11 19.57
N VAL A 9 -11.36 1.83 18.47
CA VAL A 9 -10.54 1.69 17.26
C VAL A 9 -9.61 2.89 17.18
N PHE A 10 -8.31 2.62 17.09
CA PHE A 10 -7.29 3.62 16.80
C PHE A 10 -6.81 3.40 15.38
N ASP A 11 -7.12 4.35 14.51
CA ASP A 11 -6.58 4.39 13.15
C ASP A 11 -5.24 5.12 13.13
N GLU A 12 -4.34 4.65 12.26
CA GLU A 12 -2.94 5.11 12.17
C GLU A 12 -2.23 5.25 13.52
N PHE A 13 -2.34 4.22 14.37
CA PHE A 13 -1.91 4.28 15.77
C PHE A 13 -0.43 4.64 15.94
N GLN A 14 0.43 4.27 14.98
CA GLN A 14 1.86 4.58 15.01
C GLN A 14 2.18 6.08 14.91
N ASP A 15 1.24 6.90 14.43
CA ASP A 15 1.45 8.34 14.26
C ASP A 15 1.26 9.10 15.58
N ALA A 16 0.62 8.49 16.59
CA ALA A 16 0.48 9.09 17.92
C ALA A 16 1.82 9.51 18.52
N GLY A 17 2.86 8.67 18.37
CA GLY A 17 4.21 8.97 18.84
C GLY A 17 4.95 10.04 18.04
N GLN A 18 4.53 10.31 16.79
CA GLN A 18 5.06 11.41 15.98
C GLN A 18 4.46 12.75 16.42
N ILE A 19 3.17 12.76 16.79
CA ILE A 19 2.43 13.96 17.19
C ILE A 19 2.73 14.36 18.64
N ALA A 20 2.67 13.40 19.57
CA ALA A 20 2.72 13.65 21.01
C ALA A 20 4.03 13.20 21.68
N GLY A 21 5.01 12.74 20.89
CA GLY A 21 6.26 12.15 21.38
C GLY A 21 6.09 10.70 21.85
N GLN A 22 7.20 9.95 21.89
CA GLN A 22 7.18 8.51 22.11
C GLN A 22 6.66 8.08 23.50
N ASP A 23 6.70 8.96 24.50
CA ASP A 23 6.21 8.66 25.84
C ASP A 23 4.67 8.56 25.92
N ILE A 24 3.94 9.07 24.91
CA ILE A 24 2.48 8.94 24.84
C ILE A 24 2.05 7.47 24.94
N TYR A 25 2.80 6.55 24.34
CA TYR A 25 2.47 5.14 24.36
C TYR A 25 2.53 4.54 25.77
N LYS A 26 3.45 5.02 26.63
CA LYS A 26 3.52 4.58 28.03
C LYS A 26 2.32 5.08 28.82
N GLN A 27 1.91 6.32 28.59
CA GLN A 27 0.72 6.90 29.21
C GLN A 27 -0.55 6.17 28.75
N MET A 28 -0.73 5.96 27.46
CA MET A 28 -1.88 5.22 26.92
C MET A 28 -1.96 3.82 27.53
N ARG A 29 -0.83 3.08 27.57
CA ARG A 29 -0.79 1.75 28.20
C ARG A 29 -1.19 1.78 29.68
N SER A 30 -0.74 2.77 30.45
CA SER A 30 -1.04 2.83 31.89
C SER A 30 -2.54 2.97 32.15
N TYR A 31 -3.26 3.67 31.28
CA TYR A 31 -4.72 3.76 31.33
C TYR A 31 -5.39 2.50 30.76
N PHE A 32 -5.01 2.06 29.57
CA PHE A 32 -5.71 0.98 28.85
C PHE A 32 -5.69 -0.34 29.60
N GLN A 33 -4.57 -0.67 30.25
CA GLN A 33 -4.45 -1.92 31.01
C GLN A 33 -5.39 -2.02 32.23
N LEU A 34 -5.88 -0.88 32.74
CA LEU A 34 -6.80 -0.82 33.89
C LEU A 34 -8.27 -0.88 33.46
N GLN A 35 -8.57 -0.64 32.18
CA GLN A 35 -9.93 -0.61 31.67
C GLN A 35 -10.46 -2.04 31.50
N ARG A 36 -11.55 -2.34 32.21
CA ARG A 36 -12.29 -3.60 32.06
C ARG A 36 -13.48 -3.37 31.11
N ASN A 37 -13.83 -4.38 30.32
CA ASN A 37 -14.90 -4.35 29.31
C ASN A 37 -14.61 -3.43 28.09
N VAL A 38 -13.35 -3.14 27.82
CA VAL A 38 -12.92 -2.44 26.60
C VAL A 38 -12.03 -3.34 25.78
N SER A 39 -12.34 -3.50 24.50
CA SER A 39 -11.47 -4.12 23.51
C SER A 39 -10.84 -3.04 22.64
N TYR A 40 -9.54 -3.13 22.40
CA TYR A 40 -8.81 -2.18 21.57
C TYR A 40 -8.44 -2.81 20.24
N LEU A 41 -8.75 -2.11 19.16
CA LEU A 41 -8.31 -2.42 17.81
C LEU A 41 -7.36 -1.31 17.37
N PHE A 42 -6.16 -1.69 16.94
CA PHE A 42 -5.15 -0.76 16.45
C PHE A 42 -4.91 -1.04 14.97
N LEU A 43 -5.15 -0.05 14.13
CA LEU A 43 -4.91 -0.07 12.69
C LEU A 43 -3.69 0.81 12.38
N GLY A 44 -2.99 0.49 11.29
CA GLY A 44 -1.83 1.26 10.87
C GLY A 44 -1.28 0.77 9.54
N SER A 45 -1.04 1.69 8.61
CA SER A 45 -0.48 1.41 7.29
C SER A 45 1.02 1.07 7.33
N LYS A 46 1.75 1.61 8.32
CA LYS A 46 3.18 1.35 8.52
C LYS A 46 3.41 0.07 9.33
N GLU A 47 3.30 -1.10 8.68
CA GLU A 47 3.42 -2.41 9.32
C GLU A 47 4.69 -2.55 10.17
N GLY A 48 5.85 -2.11 9.67
CA GLY A 48 7.11 -2.19 10.41
C GLY A 48 7.11 -1.42 11.74
N MET A 49 6.46 -0.26 11.79
CA MET A 49 6.30 0.50 13.04
C MET A 49 5.33 -0.19 14.00
N MET A 50 4.22 -0.72 13.48
CA MET A 50 3.26 -1.50 14.27
C MET A 50 3.91 -2.74 14.87
N GLN A 51 4.65 -3.52 14.08
CA GLN A 51 5.41 -4.68 14.55
C GLN A 51 6.42 -4.31 15.63
N SER A 52 7.13 -3.20 15.49
CA SER A 52 8.07 -2.71 16.49
C SER A 52 7.37 -2.36 17.82
N LEU A 53 6.26 -1.61 17.73
CA LEU A 53 5.50 -1.11 18.89
C LEU A 53 4.89 -2.24 19.74
N PHE A 54 4.39 -3.30 19.10
CA PHE A 54 3.74 -4.44 19.78
C PHE A 54 4.67 -5.65 20.00
N GLY A 55 5.71 -5.81 19.19
CA GLY A 55 6.62 -6.96 19.19
C GLY A 55 7.95 -6.72 19.91
N GLY A 56 8.39 -5.48 20.09
CA GLY A 56 9.66 -5.19 20.73
C GLY A 56 9.57 -5.08 22.25
N LYS A 57 10.36 -5.88 22.98
CA LYS A 57 10.39 -5.90 24.48
C LYS A 57 10.63 -4.53 25.14
N LYS A 58 11.25 -3.60 24.42
CA LYS A 58 11.56 -2.24 24.91
C LYS A 58 10.40 -1.25 24.72
N HIS A 59 9.38 -1.60 23.94
CA HIS A 59 8.26 -0.71 23.63
C HIS A 59 7.11 -0.86 24.62
N ALA A 60 6.35 0.23 24.80
CA ALA A 60 5.27 0.28 25.75
C ALA A 60 4.23 -0.81 25.46
N PHE A 61 3.83 -1.05 24.22
CA PHE A 61 2.75 -1.99 23.90
C PHE A 61 3.19 -3.44 23.69
N TYR A 62 4.39 -3.83 24.17
CA TYR A 62 4.88 -5.20 24.02
C TYR A 62 3.86 -6.24 24.53
N ARG A 63 3.43 -7.14 23.64
CA ARG A 63 2.42 -8.20 23.87
C ARG A 63 1.06 -7.68 24.37
N PHE A 64 0.73 -6.41 24.12
CA PHE A 64 -0.54 -5.83 24.53
C PHE A 64 -1.71 -6.27 23.63
N ALA A 65 -1.44 -6.54 22.35
CA ALA A 65 -2.43 -6.93 21.36
C ALA A 65 -1.99 -8.20 20.60
N THR A 66 -2.97 -8.85 19.95
CA THR A 66 -2.71 -9.92 18.97
C THR A 66 -2.62 -9.29 17.59
N VAL A 67 -1.57 -9.64 16.84
CA VAL A 67 -1.41 -9.17 15.45
C VAL A 67 -2.39 -9.92 14.56
N LEU A 68 -3.21 -9.18 13.83
CA LEU A 68 -4.10 -9.71 12.80
C LEU A 68 -3.63 -9.17 11.44
N PRO A 69 -2.86 -9.95 10.66
CA PRO A 69 -2.43 -9.51 9.34
C PRO A 69 -3.63 -9.42 8.39
N ILE A 70 -3.70 -8.34 7.62
CA ILE A 70 -4.70 -8.18 6.56
C ILE A 70 -4.06 -8.70 5.27
N PRO A 71 -4.52 -9.84 4.74
CA PRO A 71 -3.96 -10.39 3.51
C PRO A 71 -4.36 -9.53 2.30
N GLN A 72 -3.60 -9.64 1.22
CA GLN A 72 -4.01 -9.11 -0.06
C GLN A 72 -5.34 -9.72 -0.50
N ILE A 73 -6.16 -8.91 -1.18
CA ILE A 73 -7.45 -9.37 -1.73
C ILE A 73 -7.16 -10.31 -2.90
N PRO A 74 -7.67 -11.56 -2.88
CA PRO A 74 -7.46 -12.50 -3.97
C PRO A 74 -8.02 -12.00 -5.31
N GLU A 75 -7.38 -12.37 -6.44
CA GLU A 75 -7.80 -11.97 -7.80
C GLU A 75 -9.29 -12.28 -8.05
N ASP A 76 -9.78 -13.44 -7.63
CA ASP A 76 -11.19 -13.83 -7.83
C ASP A 76 -12.18 -13.02 -6.97
N ALA A 77 -11.76 -12.58 -5.78
CA ALA A 77 -12.58 -11.71 -4.93
C ALA A 77 -12.68 -10.31 -5.53
N TRP A 78 -11.57 -9.79 -6.07
CA TRP A 78 -11.58 -8.55 -6.84
C TRP A 78 -12.46 -8.65 -8.07
N ALA A 79 -12.28 -9.69 -8.90
CA ALA A 79 -13.07 -9.87 -10.11
C ALA A 79 -14.57 -9.91 -9.81
N SER A 80 -14.97 -10.64 -8.76
CA SER A 80 -16.37 -10.71 -8.31
C SER A 80 -16.92 -9.36 -7.87
N TYR A 81 -16.14 -8.58 -7.10
CA TYR A 81 -16.54 -7.26 -6.63
C TYR A 81 -16.65 -6.25 -7.77
N ILE A 82 -15.67 -6.21 -8.67
CA ILE A 82 -15.66 -5.32 -9.84
C ILE A 82 -16.83 -5.66 -10.76
N ALA A 83 -17.07 -6.95 -11.02
CA ALA A 83 -18.21 -7.39 -11.82
C ALA A 83 -19.55 -6.92 -11.25
N TYR A 84 -19.72 -7.08 -9.94
CA TYR A 84 -20.90 -6.59 -9.23
C TYR A 84 -21.07 -5.08 -9.38
N LYS A 85 -20.00 -4.30 -9.21
CA LYS A 85 -20.04 -2.83 -9.29
C LYS A 85 -20.37 -2.30 -10.69
N PHE A 86 -19.82 -2.88 -11.75
CA PHE A 86 -20.19 -2.50 -13.11
C PHE A 86 -21.63 -2.91 -13.44
N LYS A 87 -22.08 -4.08 -12.96
CA LYS A 87 -23.46 -4.51 -13.13
C LYS A 87 -24.47 -3.59 -12.44
N GLU A 88 -24.17 -3.05 -11.26
CA GLU A 88 -25.00 -2.03 -10.57
C GLU A 88 -25.20 -0.74 -11.42
N LYS A 89 -24.38 -0.55 -12.46
CA LYS A 89 -24.42 0.58 -13.39
C LYS A 89 -24.93 0.20 -14.78
N ASP A 90 -25.53 -0.97 -14.93
CA ASP A 90 -25.98 -1.52 -16.22
C ASP A 90 -24.86 -1.60 -17.28
N ILE A 91 -23.63 -1.87 -16.85
CA ILE A 91 -22.47 -2.08 -17.72
C ILE A 91 -22.21 -3.59 -17.84
N GLU A 92 -22.22 -4.08 -19.08
CA GLU A 92 -21.81 -5.43 -19.44
C GLU A 92 -20.29 -5.56 -19.45
N ILE A 93 -19.77 -6.74 -19.14
CA ILE A 93 -18.34 -7.03 -19.19
C ILE A 93 -18.10 -8.01 -20.34
N SER A 94 -17.14 -7.71 -21.21
CA SER A 94 -16.93 -8.52 -22.41
C SER A 94 -16.44 -9.94 -22.13
N SER A 95 -15.67 -10.13 -21.05
CA SER A 95 -15.24 -11.44 -20.53
C SER A 95 -14.61 -11.29 -19.14
N ASP A 96 -14.53 -12.39 -18.37
CA ASP A 96 -13.85 -12.45 -17.07
C ASP A 96 -12.36 -12.03 -17.15
N TYR A 97 -11.74 -12.18 -18.33
CA TYR A 97 -10.37 -11.75 -18.57
C TYR A 97 -10.20 -10.24 -18.34
N VAL A 98 -11.19 -9.42 -18.71
CA VAL A 98 -11.15 -7.95 -18.53
C VAL A 98 -11.02 -7.57 -17.06
N LEU A 99 -11.73 -8.28 -16.18
CA LEU A 99 -11.70 -8.05 -14.75
C LEU A 99 -10.32 -8.40 -14.17
N LYS A 100 -9.76 -9.53 -14.61
CA LYS A 100 -8.43 -9.99 -14.22
C LYS A 100 -7.34 -9.06 -14.75
N GLU A 101 -7.51 -8.50 -15.95
CA GLU A 101 -6.60 -7.51 -16.54
C GLU A 101 -6.51 -6.26 -15.65
N ILE A 102 -7.63 -5.72 -15.16
CA ILE A 102 -7.64 -4.58 -14.23
C ILE A 102 -6.81 -4.89 -12.98
N VAL A 103 -7.07 -6.03 -12.34
CA VAL A 103 -6.39 -6.43 -11.08
C VAL A 103 -4.90 -6.61 -11.31
N ARG A 104 -4.50 -7.20 -12.45
CA ARG A 104 -3.10 -7.41 -12.81
C ARG A 104 -2.37 -6.10 -13.09
N LEU A 105 -3.01 -5.17 -13.80
CA LEU A 105 -2.43 -3.85 -14.09
C LEU A 105 -2.18 -3.05 -12.80
N ALA A 106 -3.09 -3.12 -11.83
CA ALA A 106 -2.90 -2.54 -10.50
C ALA A 106 -2.02 -3.38 -9.55
N GLY A 107 -1.64 -4.60 -9.94
CA GLY A 107 -1.00 -5.60 -9.08
C GLY A 107 -1.76 -5.90 -7.77
N GLY A 108 -3.10 -5.75 -7.78
CA GLY A 108 -3.97 -5.97 -6.63
C GLY A 108 -3.93 -4.86 -5.57
N HIS A 109 -3.24 -3.73 -5.82
CA HIS A 109 -3.25 -2.58 -4.93
C HIS A 109 -4.67 -1.96 -4.90
N PRO A 110 -5.32 -1.81 -3.73
CA PRO A 110 -6.74 -1.43 -3.68
C PRO A 110 -7.06 -0.06 -4.28
N GLN A 111 -6.22 0.94 -4.02
CA GLN A 111 -6.45 2.29 -4.53
C GLN A 111 -6.31 2.33 -6.06
N ASP A 112 -5.24 1.73 -6.58
CA ASP A 112 -4.95 1.64 -8.02
C ASP A 112 -6.05 0.87 -8.75
N THR A 113 -6.44 -0.28 -8.21
CA THR A 113 -7.49 -1.13 -8.79
C THR A 113 -8.79 -0.33 -8.93
N MET A 114 -9.16 0.42 -7.90
CA MET A 114 -10.35 1.27 -7.93
C MET A 114 -10.20 2.51 -8.81
N LEU A 115 -8.99 3.07 -8.94
CA LEU A 115 -8.72 4.18 -9.85
C LEU A 115 -8.87 3.73 -11.31
N ILE A 116 -8.27 2.61 -11.70
CA ILE A 116 -8.44 2.03 -13.05
C ILE A 116 -9.93 1.77 -13.32
N CYS A 117 -10.66 1.21 -12.35
CA CYS A 117 -12.12 1.00 -12.50
C CYS A 117 -12.87 2.33 -12.73
N SER A 118 -12.48 3.39 -12.02
CA SER A 118 -13.11 4.71 -12.13
C SER A 118 -12.83 5.34 -13.49
N GLU A 119 -11.57 5.30 -13.95
CA GLU A 119 -11.18 5.76 -15.29
C GLU A 119 -11.87 4.95 -16.40
N ALA A 120 -12.06 3.64 -16.20
CA ALA A 120 -12.77 2.80 -17.15
C ALA A 120 -14.26 3.16 -17.21
N PHE A 121 -14.87 3.45 -16.07
CA PHE A 121 -16.24 3.94 -16.00
C PHE A 121 -16.41 5.28 -16.72
N TYR A 122 -15.51 6.25 -16.49
CA TYR A 122 -15.57 7.54 -17.20
C TYR A 122 -15.33 7.40 -18.70
N THR A 123 -14.40 6.54 -19.11
CA THR A 123 -14.13 6.27 -20.53
C THR A 123 -15.36 5.66 -21.23
N LEU A 124 -16.08 4.75 -20.56
CA LEU A 124 -17.35 4.21 -21.05
C LEU A 124 -18.41 5.30 -21.24
N LEU A 125 -18.56 6.19 -20.26
CA LEU A 125 -19.52 7.31 -20.33
C LEU A 125 -19.20 8.27 -21.48
N GLU A 126 -17.93 8.62 -21.67
CA GLU A 126 -17.47 9.49 -22.75
C GLU A 126 -17.69 8.86 -24.13
N ALA A 127 -17.46 7.55 -24.26
CA ALA A 127 -17.67 6.82 -25.50
C ALA A 127 -19.16 6.50 -25.78
N GLY A 128 -20.05 6.67 -24.80
CA GLY A 128 -21.44 6.24 -24.90
C GLY A 128 -21.61 4.72 -24.93
N GLU A 129 -20.61 3.98 -24.44
CA GLU A 129 -20.56 2.54 -24.46
C GLU A 129 -21.10 1.93 -23.15
N LYS A 130 -21.74 0.77 -23.25
CA LYS A 130 -22.22 0.00 -22.08
C LYS A 130 -21.52 -1.32 -21.87
N LYS A 131 -20.43 -1.56 -22.62
CA LYS A 131 -19.69 -2.81 -22.55
C LYS A 131 -18.22 -2.55 -22.26
N LEU A 132 -17.77 -2.97 -21.08
CA LEU A 132 -16.37 -2.89 -20.67
C LEU A 132 -15.54 -3.92 -21.45
N SER A 133 -14.57 -3.44 -22.22
CA SER A 133 -13.64 -4.24 -23.02
C SER A 133 -12.19 -4.07 -22.52
N SER A 134 -11.30 -4.99 -22.91
CA SER A 134 -9.86 -4.86 -22.63
C SER A 134 -9.25 -3.59 -23.21
N GLU A 135 -9.74 -3.12 -24.37
CA GLU A 135 -9.27 -1.88 -24.97
C GLU A 135 -9.59 -0.66 -24.09
N LEU A 136 -10.84 -0.58 -23.59
CA LEU A 136 -11.25 0.46 -22.66
C LEU A 136 -10.47 0.39 -21.34
N VAL A 137 -10.21 -0.81 -20.83
CA VAL A 137 -9.37 -0.99 -19.63
C VAL A 137 -7.95 -0.48 -19.84
N ARG A 138 -7.35 -0.70 -21.01
CA ARG A 138 -6.01 -0.17 -21.32
C ARG A 138 -6.00 1.34 -21.41
N ILE A 139 -7.01 1.94 -22.04
CA ILE A 139 -7.17 3.40 -22.08
C ILE A 139 -7.31 3.95 -20.65
N ALA A 140 -8.15 3.32 -19.83
CA ALA A 140 -8.36 3.69 -18.44
C ALA A 140 -7.08 3.56 -17.60
N TYR A 141 -6.28 2.53 -17.84
CA TYR A 141 -5.00 2.34 -17.18
C TYR A 141 -4.01 3.47 -17.52
N GLU A 142 -3.90 3.83 -18.79
CA GLU A 142 -3.05 4.96 -19.20
C GLU A 142 -3.52 6.28 -18.57
N ARG A 143 -4.84 6.51 -18.49
CA ARG A 143 -5.39 7.67 -17.76
C ARG A 143 -5.05 7.61 -16.28
N ALA A 144 -5.17 6.45 -15.64
CA ALA A 144 -4.83 6.27 -14.23
C ALA A 144 -3.33 6.56 -13.97
N ILE A 145 -2.43 6.12 -14.86
CA ILE A 145 -1.00 6.46 -14.79
C ILE A 145 -0.80 7.98 -14.86
N ILE A 146 -1.45 8.67 -15.81
CA ILE A 146 -1.37 10.13 -15.95
C ILE A 146 -1.90 10.83 -14.69
N THR A 147 -3.02 10.35 -14.14
CA THR A 147 -3.62 10.87 -12.91
C THR A 147 -2.67 10.73 -11.72
N LEU A 148 -1.90 9.64 -11.64
CA LEU A 148 -0.95 9.38 -10.56
C LEU A 148 0.42 10.02 -10.78
N THR A 149 0.76 10.44 -12.00
CA THR A 149 2.07 11.04 -12.34
C THR A 149 2.52 12.12 -11.33
N PRO A 150 1.71 13.14 -10.96
CA PRO A 150 2.16 14.15 -10.01
C PRO A 150 2.51 13.60 -8.64
N VAL A 151 1.77 12.58 -8.18
CA VAL A 151 2.00 11.92 -6.88
C VAL A 151 3.27 11.07 -6.95
N PHE A 152 3.48 10.35 -8.05
CA PHE A 152 4.69 9.57 -8.26
C PHE A 152 5.93 10.45 -8.37
N ASP A 153 5.84 11.57 -9.08
CA ASP A 153 6.94 12.55 -9.16
C ASP A 153 7.30 13.09 -7.78
N GLU A 154 6.31 13.44 -6.96
CA GLU A 154 6.54 13.89 -5.58
C GLU A 154 7.25 12.83 -4.73
N ILE A 155 6.79 11.57 -4.79
CA ILE A 155 7.43 10.45 -4.09
C ILE A 155 8.89 10.30 -4.55
N LEU A 156 9.14 10.31 -5.87
CA LEU A 156 10.47 10.17 -6.45
C LEU A 156 11.41 11.32 -6.10
N ASP A 157 10.89 12.55 -6.01
CA ASP A 157 11.65 13.72 -5.59
C ASP A 157 11.98 13.68 -4.09
N GLU A 158 11.07 13.17 -3.26
CA GLU A 158 11.31 13.02 -1.82
C GLU A 158 12.39 11.96 -1.56
N VAL A 159 12.24 10.75 -2.13
CA VAL A 159 13.17 9.64 -1.85
C VAL A 159 14.45 9.74 -2.65
N GLY A 160 14.39 10.30 -3.85
CA GLY A 160 15.47 10.32 -4.82
C GLY A 160 16.54 11.38 -4.60
N LYS A 161 16.54 12.16 -3.51
CA LYS A 161 17.52 13.26 -3.33
C LYS A 161 18.99 12.81 -3.42
N LYS A 162 19.28 11.54 -3.12
CA LYS A 162 20.62 10.94 -3.20
C LYS A 162 20.75 10.08 -4.46
N PRO A 163 21.84 10.24 -5.27
CA PRO A 163 22.05 9.46 -6.48
C PRO A 163 22.00 7.94 -6.26
N LEU A 164 22.57 7.45 -5.16
CA LEU A 164 22.56 6.02 -4.84
C LEU A 164 21.15 5.47 -4.58
N VAL A 165 20.25 6.28 -3.99
CA VAL A 165 18.86 5.86 -3.75
C VAL A 165 18.10 5.74 -5.06
N ARG A 166 18.24 6.73 -5.97
CA ARG A 166 17.67 6.67 -7.33
C ARG A 166 18.18 5.46 -8.09
N GLU A 167 19.48 5.20 -8.03
CA GLU A 167 20.09 4.06 -8.70
C GLU A 167 19.54 2.73 -8.17
N ILE A 168 19.41 2.58 -6.85
CA ILE A 168 18.87 1.36 -6.22
C ILE A 168 17.40 1.18 -6.56
N LEU A 169 16.61 2.25 -6.52
CA LEU A 169 15.20 2.22 -6.87
C LEU A 169 15.00 1.76 -8.32
N ARG A 170 15.80 2.28 -9.27
CA ARG A 170 15.79 1.82 -10.66
C ARG A 170 16.14 0.35 -10.78
N ARG A 171 17.21 -0.10 -10.12
CA ARG A 171 17.62 -1.52 -10.14
C ARG A 171 16.51 -2.43 -9.62
N LEU A 172 15.83 -2.01 -8.55
CA LEU A 172 14.67 -2.72 -8.01
C LEU A 172 13.53 -2.81 -9.03
N ALA A 173 13.21 -1.70 -9.71
CA ALA A 173 12.14 -1.67 -10.70
C ALA A 173 12.37 -2.66 -11.86
N VAL A 174 13.62 -2.77 -12.33
CA VAL A 174 14.01 -3.68 -13.43
C VAL A 174 14.26 -5.12 -12.93
N GLY A 175 14.32 -5.35 -11.62
CA GLY A 175 14.67 -6.66 -11.04
C GLY A 175 16.17 -6.99 -11.10
N GLU A 176 17.04 -5.98 -11.20
CA GLU A 176 18.49 -6.16 -11.15
C GLU A 176 19.00 -6.51 -9.73
N VAL A 177 20.16 -7.16 -9.67
CA VAL A 177 20.86 -7.40 -8.40
C VAL A 177 21.31 -6.07 -7.77
N ILE A 178 20.87 -5.83 -6.54
CA ILE A 178 21.12 -4.57 -5.83
C ILE A 178 22.57 -4.47 -5.34
N TYR A 179 23.09 -5.55 -4.75
CA TYR A 179 24.44 -5.61 -4.20
C TYR A 179 25.45 -5.95 -5.31
N LYS A 180 26.13 -4.91 -5.84
CA LYS A 180 27.26 -5.04 -6.77
C LYS A 180 28.55 -4.61 -6.08
N GLU A 181 29.69 -5.18 -6.47
CA GLU A 181 31.01 -4.98 -5.84
C GLU A 181 31.47 -3.52 -5.75
N LYS A 182 30.99 -2.64 -6.64
CA LYS A 182 31.38 -1.22 -6.67
C LYS A 182 30.84 -0.37 -5.51
N ASN A 183 29.77 -0.78 -4.84
CA ASN A 183 29.10 0.03 -3.83
C ASN A 183 29.27 -0.57 -2.44
N ASN A 184 29.50 0.27 -1.42
CA ASN A 184 29.60 -0.18 -0.04
C ASN A 184 28.26 -0.81 0.41
N PRO A 185 28.26 -2.07 0.92
CA PRO A 185 27.05 -2.73 1.37
C PRO A 185 26.24 -1.96 2.42
N ASN A 186 26.90 -1.18 3.27
CA ASN A 186 26.24 -0.36 4.29
C ASN A 186 25.48 0.82 3.69
N ASP A 187 26.00 1.42 2.61
CA ASP A 187 25.33 2.53 1.93
C ASP A 187 24.13 2.03 1.12
N ILE A 188 24.25 0.85 0.49
CA ILE A 188 23.12 0.16 -0.14
C ILE A 188 22.03 -0.11 0.90
N LYS A 189 22.41 -0.67 2.06
CA LYS A 189 21.46 -0.96 3.13
C LYS A 189 20.74 0.30 3.60
N ARG A 190 21.46 1.40 3.82
CA ARG A 190 20.85 2.70 4.22
C ARG A 190 19.87 3.23 3.18
N ALA A 191 20.18 3.08 1.89
CA ALA A 191 19.28 3.48 0.82
C ALA A 191 18.00 2.62 0.79
N ILE A 192 18.12 1.29 0.96
CA ILE A 192 16.98 0.39 1.09
C ILE A 192 16.15 0.74 2.33
N ASP A 193 16.78 0.94 3.48
CA ASP A 193 16.10 1.30 4.73
C ASP A 193 15.32 2.61 4.56
N GLN A 194 15.86 3.58 3.82
CA GLN A 194 15.15 4.81 3.47
C GLN A 194 13.91 4.53 2.61
N LEU A 195 14.02 3.72 1.55
CA LEU A 195 12.89 3.37 0.68
C LEU A 195 11.78 2.61 1.44
N ILE A 196 12.15 1.77 2.42
CA ILE A 196 11.21 1.07 3.29
C ILE A 196 10.51 2.06 4.24
N VAL A 197 11.26 2.96 4.87
CA VAL A 197 10.69 3.96 5.80
C VAL A 197 9.74 4.92 5.08
N SER A 198 10.03 5.28 3.83
CA SER A 198 9.16 6.07 2.95
C SER A 198 8.02 5.27 2.33
N ALA A 199 7.81 4.00 2.71
CA ALA A 199 6.75 3.14 2.20
C ALA A 199 6.71 2.98 0.66
N VAL A 200 7.85 3.11 -0.01
CA VAL A 200 7.97 2.88 -1.47
C VAL A 200 8.10 1.38 -1.77
N ILE A 201 8.88 0.68 -0.96
CA ILE A 201 9.11 -0.76 -1.07
C ILE A 201 8.90 -1.46 0.27
N GLU A 202 8.60 -2.73 0.22
CA GLU A 202 8.61 -3.61 1.37
C GLU A 202 9.50 -4.83 1.16
N LYS A 203 9.93 -5.43 2.28
CA LYS A 203 10.79 -6.60 2.26
C LYS A 203 9.95 -7.86 2.24
N GLU A 204 10.04 -8.61 1.15
CA GLU A 204 9.35 -9.90 1.00
C GLU A 204 10.13 -11.02 1.70
N SER A 205 11.44 -11.08 1.49
CA SER A 205 12.31 -12.08 2.10
C SER A 205 13.77 -11.61 2.14
N ARG A 206 14.70 -12.48 2.53
CA ARG A 206 16.12 -12.08 2.64
C ARG A 206 16.67 -11.68 1.27
N GLY A 207 16.91 -10.37 1.09
CA GLY A 207 17.46 -9.81 -0.13
C GLY A 207 16.45 -9.61 -1.26
N LYS A 208 15.15 -9.88 -1.01
CA LYS A 208 14.06 -9.61 -1.96
C LYS A 208 13.15 -8.52 -1.43
N TYR A 209 12.86 -7.58 -2.29
CA TYR A 209 12.01 -6.43 -2.02
C TYR A 209 11.01 -6.30 -3.17
N LYS A 210 9.85 -5.75 -2.87
CA LYS A 210 8.82 -5.45 -3.86
C LYS A 210 8.28 -4.05 -3.62
N PHE A 211 7.75 -3.42 -4.66
CA PHE A 211 7.05 -2.15 -4.52
C PHE A 211 5.74 -2.37 -3.76
N ILE A 212 5.42 -1.43 -2.89
CA ILE A 212 4.12 -1.44 -2.19
C ILE A 212 3.01 -1.11 -3.19
N GLU A 213 3.27 -0.17 -4.10
CA GLU A 213 2.39 0.23 -5.19
C GLU A 213 2.98 -0.19 -6.54
N PRO A 214 2.45 -1.23 -7.20
CA PRO A 214 2.98 -1.74 -8.46
C PRO A 214 2.92 -0.75 -9.62
N MET A 215 1.93 0.17 -9.64
CA MET A 215 1.86 1.20 -10.68
C MET A 215 3.01 2.21 -10.60
N LEU A 216 3.58 2.47 -9.40
CA LEU A 216 4.80 3.27 -9.27
C LEU A 216 6.00 2.56 -9.90
N GLN A 217 6.10 1.24 -9.78
CA GLN A 217 7.14 0.47 -10.44
C GLN A 217 7.04 0.61 -11.97
N GLU A 218 5.84 0.46 -12.52
CA GLU A 218 5.60 0.64 -13.95
C GLU A 218 5.92 2.06 -14.40
N TYR A 219 5.52 3.08 -13.63
CA TYR A 219 5.86 4.47 -13.94
C TYR A 219 7.37 4.68 -14.04
N ILE A 220 8.14 4.17 -13.08
CA ILE A 220 9.61 4.21 -13.13
C ILE A 220 10.13 3.50 -14.39
N LEU A 221 9.60 2.34 -14.76
CA LEU A 221 10.02 1.61 -15.96
C LEU A 221 9.75 2.36 -17.26
N ARG A 222 8.73 3.23 -17.31
CA ARG A 222 8.38 4.04 -18.49
C ARG A 222 9.19 5.32 -18.63
N SER A 223 9.71 5.84 -17.52
CA SER A 223 10.50 7.09 -17.51
C SER A 223 11.96 6.90 -17.96
N TYR A 224 12.37 5.68 -18.32
CA TYR A 224 13.74 5.31 -18.72
C TYR A 224 13.75 4.46 -19.99
#